data_AF-A0A957M3A6-F1
#
_entry.id   AF-A0A957M3A6-F1
#
_cell.length_a   1.000
_cell.length_b   1.000
_cell.length_c   1.000
_cell.angle_alpha   90.00
_cell.angle_beta   90.00
_cell.angle_gamma   90.00
#
_symmetry.space_group_name_H-M   'P 1'
#
loop_
_entity.id
_entity.type
_entity.pdbx_description
1 polymer ?
#
loop_
_entity_poly.entity_id
_entity_poly.type
_entity_poly.pdbx_seq_one_letter_code
_entity_poly.pdbx_strand_id
1 'polypeptide(L)'
;MHRFLLPLVAIALVALLTACIAPIQDNRPESQADAVTPAEAPAAAEEKPAPEMIEADYAAGIIDDGEQLLYLTYAIYEPESLPDRYANDVPWRGTMTVQTIKSIVASPDFCTYAPDVRTEVARLVQGAYQCE
;
A
#
# COMPACT_ATOMS: atom_id res chain seq x y z
N MET A 1 -34.46 0.15 22.78
CA MET A 1 -35.27 0.96 21.84
C MET A 1 -35.20 2.42 22.24
N HIS A 2 -34.24 3.18 21.72
CA HIS A 2 -34.20 4.64 21.83
C HIS A 2 -34.09 5.19 20.41
N ARG A 3 -35.22 5.69 19.90
CA ARG A 3 -35.31 6.51 18.70
C ARG A 3 -35.01 7.94 19.10
N PHE A 4 -34.01 8.56 18.49
CA PHE A 4 -34.09 9.98 18.13
C PHE A 4 -33.32 10.20 16.82
N LEU A 5 -34.08 10.64 15.84
CA LEU A 5 -33.71 11.05 14.50
C LEU A 5 -33.71 12.59 14.46
N LEU A 6 -32.91 13.14 13.53
CA LEU A 6 -32.91 14.51 12.95
C LEU A 6 -32.00 15.57 13.62
N PRO A 7 -31.56 16.62 12.88
CA PRO A 7 -31.43 16.78 11.42
C PRO A 7 -30.10 17.41 10.96
N LEU A 8 -29.83 17.26 9.66
CA LEU A 8 -29.00 18.14 8.84
C LEU A 8 -29.33 19.62 9.10
N VAL A 9 -28.34 20.43 9.49
CA VAL A 9 -28.41 21.89 9.41
C VAL A 9 -27.10 22.41 8.81
N ALA A 10 -27.21 22.77 7.53
CA ALA A 10 -26.27 23.60 6.82
C ALA A 10 -26.29 25.03 7.38
N ILE A 11 -25.14 25.59 7.75
CA ILE A 11 -24.88 27.05 7.84
C ILE A 11 -23.38 27.22 7.55
N ALA A 12 -22.97 27.45 6.30
CA ALA A 12 -22.91 28.77 5.64
C ALA A 12 -21.86 29.72 6.26
N LEU A 13 -20.76 29.86 5.51
CA LEU A 13 -20.19 31.14 5.07
C LEU A 13 -20.11 32.28 6.11
N VAL A 14 -18.93 32.55 6.65
CA VAL A 14 -18.59 33.88 7.17
C VAL A 14 -17.36 34.39 6.46
N ALA A 15 -17.63 35.22 5.45
CA ALA A 15 -16.69 36.15 4.87
C ALA A 15 -16.22 37.15 5.93
N LEU A 16 -14.91 37.34 6.04
CA LEU A 16 -14.31 38.46 6.77
C LEU A 16 -13.58 39.35 5.76
N LEU A 17 -14.39 40.21 5.15
CA LEU A 17 -13.98 41.48 4.54
C LEU A 17 -13.47 42.40 5.66
N THR A 18 -12.17 42.63 5.71
CA THR A 18 -11.61 43.79 6.43
C THR A 18 -10.95 44.69 5.41
N ALA A 19 -11.64 45.79 5.11
CA ALA A 19 -11.17 46.86 4.23
C ALA A 19 -10.40 47.93 5.00
N CYS A 20 -9.57 48.67 4.24
CA CYS A 20 -8.87 49.92 4.56
C CYS A 20 -7.62 49.74 5.44
N ILE A 21 -6.42 50.09 4.99
CA ILE A 21 -5.96 51.47 4.74
C ILE A 21 -4.78 51.43 3.75
N ALA A 22 -4.81 52.25 2.69
CA ALA A 22 -3.64 52.58 1.87
C ALA A 22 -2.90 53.79 2.47
N PRO A 23 -1.57 53.90 2.29
CA PRO A 23 -1.13 54.99 1.43
C PRO A 23 0.11 54.74 0.55
N ILE A 24 0.09 55.41 -0.60
CA ILE A 24 1.21 56.03 -1.34
C ILE A 24 2.15 55.11 -2.13
N GLN A 25 2.23 55.42 -3.43
CA GLN A 25 3.04 54.78 -4.45
C GLN A 25 4.52 55.14 -4.34
N ASP A 26 5.38 54.13 -4.42
CA ASP A 26 6.75 54.26 -4.93
C ASP A 26 6.81 53.53 -6.28
N ASN A 27 6.71 54.29 -7.37
CA ASN A 27 6.90 53.76 -8.72
C ASN A 27 8.40 53.60 -8.99
N ARG A 28 8.99 52.51 -8.50
CA ARG A 28 10.28 52.02 -8.95
C ARG A 28 10.05 50.95 -10.01
N PRO A 29 10.57 51.05 -11.24
CA PRO A 29 10.51 49.97 -12.20
C PRO A 29 11.52 48.90 -11.77
N GLU A 30 11.17 48.10 -10.77
CA GLU A 30 11.91 46.90 -10.41
C GLU A 30 11.54 45.82 -11.41
N SER A 31 12.46 45.63 -12.35
CA SER A 31 12.68 44.45 -13.17
C SER A 31 11.79 43.28 -12.80
N GLN A 32 10.66 43.14 -13.51
CA GLN A 32 9.81 41.96 -13.47
C GLN A 32 10.60 40.82 -14.15
N ALA A 33 11.50 40.22 -13.39
CA ALA A 33 11.96 38.89 -13.69
C ALA A 33 10.73 38.00 -13.52
N ASP A 34 10.25 37.44 -14.62
CA ASP A 34 9.25 36.39 -14.64
C ASP A 34 9.57 35.37 -13.55
N ALA A 35 8.88 35.46 -12.42
CA ALA A 35 8.83 34.40 -11.45
C ALA A 35 7.97 33.31 -12.08
N VAL A 36 8.59 32.51 -12.94
CA VAL A 36 8.10 31.19 -13.28
C VAL A 36 8.06 30.45 -11.96
N THR A 37 6.89 30.40 -11.33
CA THR A 37 6.61 29.43 -10.27
C THR A 37 6.98 28.07 -10.85
N PRO A 38 7.98 27.35 -10.32
CA PRO A 38 8.23 26.00 -10.75
C PRO A 38 6.92 25.25 -10.52
N ALA A 39 6.27 24.82 -11.60
CA ALA A 39 5.17 23.87 -11.49
C ALA A 39 5.73 22.68 -10.72
N GLU A 40 5.20 22.45 -9.53
CA GLU A 40 5.56 21.30 -8.69
C GLU A 40 5.35 20.06 -9.56
N ALA A 41 6.45 19.44 -9.97
CA ALA A 41 6.39 18.25 -10.80
C ALA A 41 5.57 17.21 -10.04
N PRO A 42 4.64 16.48 -10.70
CA PRO A 42 3.88 15.45 -10.03
C PRO A 42 4.87 14.51 -9.34
N ALA A 43 4.74 14.38 -8.02
CA ALA A 43 5.57 13.47 -7.25
C ALA A 43 5.45 12.09 -7.91
N ALA A 44 6.57 11.52 -8.34
CA ALA A 44 6.59 10.15 -8.83
C ALA A 44 6.02 9.28 -7.71
N ALA A 45 4.95 8.53 -8.01
CA ALA A 45 4.43 7.58 -7.05
C ALA A 45 5.55 6.59 -6.71
N GLU A 46 5.95 6.53 -5.45
CA GLU A 46 6.95 5.56 -5.01
C GLU A 46 6.39 4.15 -5.26
N GLU A 47 7.12 3.38 -6.05
CA GLU A 47 6.77 1.99 -6.33
C GLU A 47 6.97 1.14 -5.08
N LYS A 48 5.98 0.32 -4.75
CA LYS A 48 6.01 -0.52 -3.55
C LYS A 48 6.76 -1.82 -3.83
N PRO A 49 7.52 -2.36 -2.86
CA PRO A 49 8.11 -3.68 -2.99
C PRO A 49 7.04 -4.77 -3.08
N ALA A 50 7.36 -5.87 -3.75
CA ALA A 50 6.43 -6.97 -4.02
C ALA A 50 5.62 -7.44 -2.79
N PRO A 51 6.23 -7.67 -1.59
CA PRO A 51 5.47 -8.09 -0.42
C PRO A 51 4.41 -7.09 0.02
N GLU A 52 4.70 -5.79 -0.03
CA GLU A 52 3.73 -4.75 0.33
C GLU A 52 2.56 -4.70 -0.65
N MET A 53 2.81 -4.98 -1.93
CA MET A 53 1.76 -5.09 -2.95
C MET A 53 0.88 -6.32 -2.69
N ILE A 54 1.48 -7.46 -2.38
CA ILE A 54 0.79 -8.72 -2.06
C ILE A 54 -0.07 -8.53 -0.79
N GLU A 55 0.50 -7.94 0.27
CA GLU A 55 -0.21 -7.66 1.51
C GLU A 55 -1.36 -6.67 1.30
N ALA A 56 -1.18 -5.65 0.47
CA ALA A 56 -2.25 -4.71 0.14
C ALA A 56 -3.41 -5.39 -0.61
N ASP A 57 -3.10 -6.27 -1.57
CA ASP A 57 -4.12 -6.99 -2.33
C ASP A 57 -4.86 -8.02 -1.46
N TYR A 58 -4.16 -8.69 -0.56
CA TYR A 58 -4.78 -9.58 0.42
C TYR A 58 -5.72 -8.80 1.35
N ALA A 59 -5.26 -7.65 1.89
CA ALA A 59 -6.08 -6.79 2.74
C ALA A 59 -7.31 -6.23 2.01
N ALA A 60 -7.22 -6.06 0.68
CA ALA A 60 -8.33 -5.66 -0.18
C ALA A 60 -9.25 -6.82 -0.60
N GLY A 61 -8.90 -8.07 -0.30
CA GLY A 61 -9.64 -9.27 -0.72
C GLY A 61 -9.53 -9.57 -2.22
N ILE A 62 -8.48 -9.06 -2.87
CA ILE A 62 -8.19 -9.32 -4.30
C ILE A 62 -7.57 -10.71 -4.48
N ILE A 63 -6.81 -11.14 -3.47
CA ILE A 63 -6.26 -12.50 -3.38
C ILE A 63 -6.68 -13.16 -2.08
N ASP A 64 -6.75 -14.48 -2.09
CA ASP A 64 -7.03 -15.26 -0.89
C ASP A 64 -5.77 -15.53 -0.04
N ASP A 65 -5.96 -16.24 1.08
CA ASP A 65 -4.91 -16.58 2.04
C ASP A 65 -3.87 -17.56 1.46
N GLY A 66 -4.31 -18.48 0.59
CA GLY A 66 -3.42 -19.42 -0.10
C GLY A 66 -2.55 -18.72 -1.14
N GLU A 67 -3.15 -17.84 -1.93
CA GLU A 67 -2.45 -16.98 -2.89
C GLU A 67 -1.45 -16.06 -2.16
N GLN A 68 -1.84 -15.44 -1.05
CA GLN A 68 -0.94 -14.62 -0.25
C GLN A 68 0.28 -15.43 0.21
N LEU A 69 0.07 -16.61 0.81
CA LEU A 69 1.16 -17.47 1.27
C LEU A 69 2.08 -17.88 0.11
N LEU A 70 1.49 -18.29 -1.01
CA LEU A 70 2.24 -18.71 -2.19
C LEU A 70 3.09 -17.57 -2.77
N TYR A 71 2.50 -16.39 -2.95
CA TYR A 71 3.19 -15.25 -3.55
C TYR A 71 4.28 -14.69 -2.63
N LEU A 72 4.06 -14.64 -1.32
CA LEU A 72 5.14 -14.29 -0.38
C LEU A 72 6.28 -15.32 -0.41
N THR A 73 5.96 -16.60 -0.62
CA THR A 73 6.96 -17.67 -0.77
C THR A 73 7.77 -17.49 -2.06
N TYR A 74 7.13 -17.23 -3.19
CA TYR A 74 7.83 -16.90 -4.44
C TYR A 74 8.70 -15.66 -4.31
N ALA A 75 8.20 -14.57 -3.71
CA ALA A 75 8.98 -13.35 -3.52
C ALA A 75 10.30 -13.56 -2.76
N ILE A 76 10.39 -14.58 -1.89
CA ILE A 76 11.62 -14.94 -1.18
C ILE A 76 12.48 -15.95 -1.94
N TYR A 77 11.86 -17.03 -2.42
CA TYR A 77 12.59 -18.25 -2.82
C TYR A 77 12.68 -18.45 -4.32
N GLU A 78 11.76 -17.88 -5.09
CA GLU A 78 11.66 -18.06 -6.55
C GLU A 78 10.94 -16.86 -7.19
N PRO A 79 11.57 -15.66 -7.21
CA PRO A 79 10.91 -14.43 -7.66
C PRO A 79 10.42 -14.47 -9.12
N GLU A 80 11.04 -15.29 -9.97
CA GLU A 80 10.65 -15.52 -11.36
C GLU A 80 9.27 -16.17 -11.52
N SER A 81 8.75 -16.79 -10.46
CA SER A 81 7.42 -17.41 -10.43
C SER A 81 6.33 -16.45 -9.94
N LEU A 82 6.68 -15.20 -9.57
CA LEU A 82 5.70 -14.19 -9.21
C LEU A 82 4.83 -13.79 -10.41
N PRO A 83 3.51 -13.57 -10.20
CA PRO A 83 2.68 -12.90 -11.19
C PRO A 83 3.27 -11.54 -11.61
N ASP A 84 3.16 -11.19 -12.89
CA ASP A 84 3.73 -9.97 -13.48
C ASP A 84 3.39 -8.69 -12.68
N ARG A 85 2.21 -8.63 -12.07
CA ARG A 85 1.78 -7.46 -11.27
C ARG A 85 2.58 -7.24 -9.99
N TYR A 86 3.31 -8.24 -9.51
CA TYR A 86 4.17 -8.17 -8.31
C TYR A 86 5.66 -8.26 -8.65
N ALA A 87 6.00 -8.59 -9.89
CA ALA A 87 7.39 -8.69 -10.33
C ALA A 87 7.98 -7.29 -10.53
N ASN A 88 8.77 -6.83 -9.55
CA ASN A 88 9.50 -5.58 -9.62
C ASN A 88 10.87 -5.69 -8.92
N ASP A 89 11.75 -4.72 -9.21
CA ASP A 89 13.14 -4.68 -8.71
C ASP A 89 13.28 -3.84 -7.44
N VAL A 90 12.18 -3.47 -6.77
CA VAL A 90 12.22 -2.63 -5.57
C VAL A 90 12.76 -3.45 -4.38
N PRO A 91 13.90 -3.06 -3.78
CA PRO A 91 14.53 -3.84 -2.72
C PRO A 91 13.75 -3.77 -1.41
N TRP A 92 13.80 -4.85 -0.62
CA TRP A 92 13.06 -4.95 0.64
C TRP A 92 13.74 -5.87 1.66
N ARG A 93 13.30 -5.82 2.92
CA ARG A 93 13.86 -6.61 4.02
C ARG A 93 13.03 -7.86 4.32
N GLY A 94 13.53 -9.03 3.90
CA GLY A 94 12.80 -10.30 3.97
C GLY A 94 12.60 -10.98 5.31
N THR A 95 13.28 -10.54 6.38
CA THR A 95 13.38 -11.34 7.62
C THR A 95 12.03 -11.63 8.29
N MET A 96 11.07 -10.70 8.25
CA MET A 96 9.74 -10.92 8.85
C MET A 96 8.85 -11.81 7.97
N THR A 97 8.91 -11.64 6.65
CA THR A 97 8.20 -12.49 5.68
C THR A 97 8.65 -13.95 5.77
N VAL A 98 9.96 -14.19 5.87
CA VAL A 98 10.51 -15.55 6.07
C VAL A 98 10.00 -16.19 7.35
N GLN A 99 9.95 -15.44 8.45
CA GLN A 99 9.43 -15.96 9.73
C GLN A 99 7.94 -16.27 9.65
N THR A 100 7.17 -15.41 8.99
CA THR A 100 5.73 -15.60 8.77
C THR A 100 5.47 -16.88 7.99
N ILE A 101 6.14 -17.06 6.84
CA ILE A 101 6.03 -18.27 6.01
C ILE A 101 6.38 -19.51 6.84
N LYS A 102 7.52 -19.50 7.54
CA LYS A 102 7.94 -20.64 8.39
C LYS A 102 6.94 -20.96 9.49
N SER A 103 6.34 -19.95 10.10
CA SER A 103 5.36 -20.15 11.17
C SER A 103 4.08 -20.82 10.67
N ILE A 104 3.61 -20.43 9.48
CA ILE A 104 2.42 -21.00 8.84
C ILE A 104 2.72 -22.42 8.39
N VAL A 105 3.84 -22.61 7.68
CA VAL A 105 4.23 -23.90 7.08
C VAL A 105 4.54 -24.97 8.13
N ALA A 106 4.97 -24.58 9.34
CA ALA A 106 5.18 -25.50 10.46
C ALA A 106 3.89 -25.79 11.28
N SER A 107 2.79 -25.09 11.02
CA SER A 107 1.50 -25.25 11.72
C SER A 107 0.66 -26.35 11.08
N PRO A 108 -0.19 -27.08 11.85
CA PRO A 108 -1.24 -27.92 11.28
C PRO A 108 -2.24 -27.13 10.41
N ASP A 109 -2.36 -25.82 10.62
CA ASP A 109 -3.20 -24.94 9.77
C ASP A 109 -2.72 -24.94 8.31
N PHE A 110 -1.45 -25.30 8.06
CA PHE A 110 -0.98 -25.47 6.68
C PHE A 110 -1.83 -26.48 5.89
N CYS A 111 -2.45 -27.44 6.56
CA CYS A 111 -3.32 -28.43 5.94
C CYS A 111 -4.69 -27.90 5.51
N THR A 112 -5.06 -26.67 5.87
CA THR A 112 -6.30 -26.04 5.40
C THR A 112 -6.17 -25.40 4.03
N TYR A 113 -4.93 -25.09 3.59
CA TYR A 113 -4.68 -24.57 2.24
C TYR A 113 -4.93 -25.61 1.15
N ALA A 114 -5.21 -25.13 -0.07
CA ALA A 114 -5.44 -25.97 -1.23
C ALA A 114 -4.23 -26.90 -1.53
N PRO A 115 -4.45 -28.14 -2.04
CA PRO A 115 -3.37 -29.11 -2.23
C PRO A 115 -2.24 -28.64 -3.14
N ASP A 116 -2.53 -27.83 -4.15
CA ASP A 116 -1.57 -27.20 -5.06
C ASP A 116 -0.71 -26.17 -4.34
N VAL A 117 -1.31 -25.26 -3.57
CA VAL A 117 -0.58 -24.32 -2.70
C VAL A 117 0.34 -25.07 -1.74
N ARG A 118 -0.16 -26.13 -1.09
CA ARG A 118 0.66 -26.91 -0.15
C ARG A 118 1.83 -27.60 -0.84
N THR A 119 1.57 -28.22 -1.99
CA THR A 119 2.60 -28.90 -2.79
C THR A 119 3.71 -27.92 -3.16
N GLU A 120 3.32 -26.74 -3.63
CA GLU A 120 4.25 -25.76 -4.14
C GLU A 120 5.05 -25.07 -3.03
N VAL A 121 4.39 -24.69 -1.93
CA VAL A 121 5.08 -24.10 -0.78
C VAL A 121 6.01 -25.13 -0.12
N ALA A 122 5.61 -26.42 -0.02
CA ALA A 122 6.46 -27.48 0.53
C ALA A 122 7.66 -27.81 -0.36
N ARG A 123 7.58 -27.56 -1.68
CA ARG A 123 8.73 -27.67 -2.60
C ARG A 123 9.81 -26.64 -2.27
N LEU A 124 9.40 -25.43 -1.89
CA LEU A 124 10.30 -24.29 -1.66
C LEU A 124 10.76 -24.15 -0.20
N VAL A 125 9.91 -24.52 0.75
CA VAL A 125 10.14 -24.29 2.18
C VAL A 125 10.36 -25.61 2.91
N GLN A 126 11.54 -25.76 3.51
CA GLN A 126 11.88 -26.93 4.32
C GLN A 126 11.05 -26.99 5.60
N GLY A 127 10.69 -28.20 6.02
CA GLY A 127 10.01 -28.44 7.29
C GLY A 127 8.50 -28.20 7.25
N ALA A 128 7.88 -28.28 6.07
CA ALA A 128 6.44 -28.23 5.94
C ALA A 128 5.73 -29.33 6.73
N TYR A 129 4.64 -28.94 7.40
CA TYR A 129 3.78 -29.82 8.15
C TYR A 129 3.22 -30.91 7.22
N GLN A 130 3.19 -32.15 7.71
CA GLN A 130 2.72 -33.30 6.94
C GLN A 130 1.22 -33.48 7.17
N CYS A 131 0.42 -33.31 6.13
CA CYS A 131 -1.03 -33.53 6.18
C CYS A 131 -1.34 -35.01 5.98
N GLU A 132 -1.97 -35.64 6.97
CA GLU A 132 -2.40 -37.05 6.95
C GLU A 132 -3.73 -37.26 6.21
#